data_AF-A0A1H3J603-F1
#
_entry.id   AF-A0A1H3J603-F1
#
_cell.length_a   1.000
_cell.length_b   1.000
_cell.length_c   1.000
_cell.angle_alpha   90.00
_cell.angle_beta   90.00
_cell.angle_gamma   90.00
#
_symmetry.space_group_name_H-M   'P 1'
#
loop_
_entity.id
_entity.type
_entity.pdbx_description
1 polymer ?
#
loop_
_entity_poly.entity_id
_entity_poly.type
_entity_poly.pdbx_seq_one_letter_code
_entity_poly.pdbx_strand_id
1 'polypeptide(L)'
;MTPEEREEREALLRKHLPKPEDIDPEIRKETDEAIRYMNEKIARGEVLKSWSKENFPIGLDSNMEPFPLTGPDQDQRRTGDETQQ
;
A
#
# COMPACT_ATOMS: atom_id res chain seq x y z
N MET A 1 13.00 -4.94 9.80
CA MET A 1 12.64 -4.81 11.22
C MET A 1 13.61 -5.64 12.01
N THR A 2 14.41 -4.99 12.84
CA THR A 2 15.34 -5.65 13.76
C THR A 2 14.56 -6.24 14.95
N PRO A 3 15.16 -7.18 15.72
CA PRO A 3 14.54 -7.69 16.94
C PRO A 3 14.19 -6.58 17.95
N GLU A 4 15.06 -5.59 18.11
CA GLU A 4 14.87 -4.44 19.01
C GLU A 4 13.68 -3.56 18.59
N GLU A 5 13.57 -3.24 17.28
CA GLU A 5 12.44 -2.47 16.74
C GLU A 5 11.10 -3.20 16.92
N ARG A 6 11.12 -4.54 16.86
CA ARG A 6 9.93 -5.35 17.07
C ARG A 6 9.48 -5.30 18.52
N GLU A 7 10.41 -5.39 19.47
CA GLU A 7 10.13 -5.33 20.90
C GLU A 7 9.59 -3.96 21.33
N GLU A 8 10.20 -2.87 20.84
CA GLU A 8 9.72 -1.51 21.08
C GLU A 8 8.30 -1.31 20.55
N ARG A 9 8.03 -1.79 19.33
CA ARG A 9 6.68 -1.77 18.75
C ARG A 9 5.69 -2.56 19.59
N GLU A 10 6.04 -3.76 20.04
CA GLU A 10 5.16 -4.58 20.88
C GLU A 10 4.89 -3.91 22.23
N ALA A 11 5.88 -3.24 22.83
CA ALA A 11 5.71 -2.46 24.05
C ALA A 11 4.77 -1.26 23.86
N LEU A 12 4.92 -0.51 22.75
CA LEU A 12 4.02 0.59 22.40
C LEU A 12 2.58 0.10 22.19
N LEU A 13 2.41 -1.01 21.47
CA LEU A 13 1.10 -1.60 21.24
C LEU A 13 0.43 -1.99 22.57
N ARG A 14 1.16 -2.64 23.48
CA ARG A 14 0.63 -3.00 24.81
C ARG A 14 0.26 -1.78 25.66
N LYS A 15 0.99 -0.67 25.51
CA LYS A 15 0.74 0.56 26.27
C LYS A 15 -0.51 1.30 25.79
N HIS A 16 -0.81 1.23 24.49
CA HIS A 16 -1.82 2.08 23.86
C HIS A 16 -3.09 1.35 23.43
N LEU A 17 -3.04 0.03 23.24
CA LEU A 17 -4.23 -0.74 22.89
C LEU A 17 -5.01 -1.14 24.14
N PRO A 18 -6.36 -1.19 24.05
CA PRO A 18 -7.18 -1.81 25.08
C PRO A 18 -6.78 -3.27 25.27
N LYS A 19 -6.82 -3.75 26.51
CA LYS A 19 -6.53 -5.15 26.78
C LYS A 19 -7.65 -6.01 26.21
N PRO A 20 -7.36 -7.24 25.74
CA PRO A 20 -8.37 -8.11 25.16
C PRO A 20 -9.57 -8.39 26.08
N GLU A 21 -9.36 -8.34 27.40
CA GLU A 21 -10.40 -8.55 28.41
C GLU A 21 -11.34 -7.35 28.58
N ASP A 22 -10.89 -6.15 28.19
CA ASP A 22 -11.64 -4.89 28.31
C ASP A 22 -12.47 -4.58 27.04
N ILE A 23 -12.35 -5.41 25.99
CA ILE A 23 -13.06 -5.26 24.72
C ILE A 23 -14.40 -6.01 24.78
N ASP A 24 -15.48 -5.35 24.39
CA ASP A 24 -16.79 -5.98 24.28
C ASP A 24 -16.74 -7.22 23.36
N PRO A 25 -17.29 -8.38 23.79
CA PRO A 25 -17.28 -9.60 22.98
C PRO A 25 -17.86 -9.44 21.57
N GLU A 26 -18.86 -8.56 21.39
CA GLU A 26 -19.47 -8.30 20.09
C GLU A 26 -18.50 -7.53 19.17
N ILE A 27 -17.86 -6.48 19.69
CA ILE A 27 -16.83 -5.70 18.98
C ILE A 27 -15.64 -6.60 18.60
N ARG A 28 -15.23 -7.49 19.51
CA ARG A 28 -14.16 -8.45 19.25
C ARG A 28 -14.52 -9.37 18.09
N LYS A 29 -15.74 -9.90 18.07
CA LYS A 29 -16.23 -10.77 17.00
C LYS A 29 -16.24 -10.05 15.64
N GLU A 30 -16.75 -8.81 15.59
CA GLU A 30 -16.73 -8.01 14.36
C GLU A 30 -15.31 -7.76 13.86
N THR A 31 -14.39 -7.47 14.78
CA THR A 31 -12.97 -7.27 14.46
C THR A 31 -12.36 -8.53 13.86
N ASP A 32 -12.62 -9.70 14.45
CA ASP A 32 -12.12 -10.99 13.95
C ASP A 32 -12.69 -11.31 12.55
N GLU A 33 -13.96 -11.00 12.30
CA GLU A 33 -14.59 -11.17 11.00
C GLU A 33 -13.99 -10.24 9.94
N ALA A 34 -13.74 -8.97 10.28
CA ALA A 34 -13.09 -8.01 9.40
C ALA A 34 -11.66 -8.44 9.03
N ILE A 35 -10.89 -8.90 10.00
CA ILE A 35 -9.53 -9.44 9.78
C ILE A 35 -9.58 -10.66 8.86
N ARG A 36 -10.51 -11.60 9.10
CA ARG A 36 -10.70 -12.77 8.24
C ARG A 36 -11.00 -12.36 6.80
N TYR A 37 -11.99 -11.48 6.60
CA TYR A 37 -12.38 -11.00 5.28
C TYR A 37 -11.21 -10.33 4.53
N MET A 38 -10.45 -9.47 5.22
CA MET A 38 -9.27 -8.83 4.61
C MET A 38 -8.20 -9.85 4.20
N ASN A 39 -7.95 -10.86 5.04
CA ASN A 39 -7.01 -11.93 4.71
C ASN A 39 -7.46 -12.75 3.49
N GLU A 40 -8.76 -13.03 3.35
CA GLU A 40 -9.32 -13.70 2.17
C GLU A 40 -9.19 -12.86 0.90
N LYS A 41 -9.35 -11.54 1.01
CA LYS A 41 -9.17 -10.60 -0.12
C LYS A 41 -7.71 -10.51 -0.55
N ILE A 42 -6.79 -10.48 0.42
CA ILE A 42 -5.34 -10.54 0.15
C ILE A 42 -4.97 -11.88 -0.50
N ALA A 43 -5.50 -13.01 -0.01
CA ALA A 43 -5.22 -14.33 -0.56
C ALA A 43 -5.73 -14.49 -2.00
N ARG A 44 -6.84 -13.82 -2.33
CA ARG A 44 -7.38 -13.75 -3.71
C ARG A 44 -6.63 -12.77 -4.62
N GLY A 45 -5.71 -11.98 -4.08
CA GLY A 45 -4.98 -10.95 -4.84
C GLY A 45 -5.81 -9.69 -5.13
N GLU A 46 -6.98 -9.53 -4.51
CA GLU A 46 -7.83 -8.33 -4.68
C GLU A 46 -7.27 -7.12 -3.91
N VAL A 47 -6.47 -7.38 -2.87
CA VAL A 47 -5.83 -6.35 -2.04
C VAL A 47 -4.36 -6.68 -1.87
N LEU A 48 -3.49 -5.68 -2.02
CA LEU A 48 -2.06 -5.83 -1.79
C LEU A 48 -1.78 -6.04 -0.30
N LYS A 49 -1.02 -7.09 0.03
CA LYS A 49 -0.60 -7.39 1.40
C LYS A 49 0.31 -6.32 2.00
N SER A 50 1.08 -5.65 1.15
CA SER A 50 1.99 -4.57 1.52
C SER A 50 2.15 -3.61 0.35
N TRP A 51 2.28 -2.33 0.66
CA TRP A 51 2.75 -1.36 -0.31
C TRP A 51 4.21 -1.68 -0.66
N SER A 52 4.43 -2.24 -1.85
CA SER A 52 5.76 -2.41 -2.43
C SER A 52 5.97 -1.29 -3.43
N LYS A 53 7.17 -0.70 -3.46
CA LYS A 53 7.58 0.22 -4.53
C LYS A 53 7.48 -0.42 -5.92
N GLU A 54 7.52 -1.75 -5.99
CA GLU A 54 7.37 -2.53 -7.23
C GLU A 54 5.92 -2.58 -7.73
N ASN A 55 4.94 -2.34 -6.84
CA ASN A 55 3.52 -2.30 -7.17
C ASN A 55 3.03 -0.86 -7.31
N PHE A 56 3.87 0.03 -7.87
CA PHE A 56 3.49 1.41 -8.11
C PHE A 56 2.33 1.45 -9.13
N PRO A 57 1.29 2.26 -8.89
CA PRO A 57 0.21 2.40 -9.87
C PRO A 57 0.78 2.86 -11.21
N ILE A 58 0.49 2.10 -12.27
CA ILE A 58 0.85 2.51 -13.63
C ILE A 58 0.14 3.83 -13.90
N GLY A 59 0.88 4.82 -14.42
CA GLY A 59 0.31 6.12 -14.77
C GLY A 59 0.50 7.23 -13.74
N LEU A 60 1.15 6.94 -12.60
CA LEU A 60 1.57 7.95 -11.63
C LEU A 60 3.09 8.12 -11.64
N ASP A 61 3.54 9.36 -11.41
CA ASP A 61 4.94 9.68 -11.20
C ASP A 61 5.39 9.39 -9.75
N SER A 62 6.65 9.69 -9.42
CA SER A 62 7.20 9.47 -8.08
C SER A 62 6.53 10.29 -6.97
N ASN A 63 5.79 11.34 -7.33
CA ASN A 63 5.06 12.22 -6.42
C ASN A 63 3.57 11.83 -6.32
N MET A 64 3.17 10.70 -6.91
CA MET A 64 1.77 10.25 -7.02
C MET A 64 0.90 11.18 -7.89
N GLU A 65 1.51 12.00 -8.75
CA GLU A 65 0.81 12.83 -9.71
C GLU A 65 0.60 12.05 -11.02
N PRO A 66 -0.56 12.17 -11.68
CA PRO A 66 -0.76 11.55 -12.98
C PRO A 66 0.25 12.09 -13.99
N PHE A 67 0.80 11.24 -14.85
CA PHE A 67 1.58 11.73 -15.98
C PHE A 67 0.72 12.71 -16.80
N PRO A 68 1.26 13.87 -17.19
CA PRO A 68 0.52 14.86 -17.95
C PRO A 68 0.06 14.22 -19.28
N LEU A 69 -1.25 14.12 -19.47
CA LEU A 69 -1.85 13.57 -20.70
C LEU A 69 -1.56 14.44 -21.93
N THR A 70 -1.29 15.73 -21.70
CA THR A 70 -0.90 16.72 -22.70
C THR A 70 0.07 17.71 -22.08
N GLY A 71 1.35 17.61 -22.43
CA GLY A 71 2.35 18.64 -22.17
C GLY A 71 2.88 19.18 -23.51
N PRO A 72 3.40 20.42 -23.56
CA PRO A 72 3.95 21.01 -24.78
C PRO A 72 5.10 20.19 -25.42
N ASP A 73 5.66 19.21 -24.70
CA ASP A 73 6.75 18.35 -25.17
C ASP A 73 6.30 17.10 -25.95
N GLN A 74 5.00 16.79 -26.00
CA GLN A 74 4.52 15.56 -26.66
C GLN A 74 4.58 15.64 -28.19
N ASP A 75 4.56 16.84 -28.76
CA ASP A 75 4.63 17.06 -30.21
C ASP A 75 6.07 17.19 -30.73
N GLN A 76 7.09 17.26 -29.88
CA GLN A 76 8.48 17.46 -30.34
C GLN A 76 9.31 16.18 -30.47
N ARG A 77 8.86 15.03 -29.96
CA ARG A 77 9.64 13.77 -30.03
C ARG A 77 9.23 12.79 -31.13
N ARG A 78 8.30 13.15 -32.02
CA ARG A 78 7.89 12.29 -33.16
C ARG A 78 8.37 12.75 -34.53
N THR A 79 9.07 13.88 -34.61
CA THR A 79 9.67 14.41 -35.85
C THR A 79 11.18 14.53 -35.68
N GLY A 80 11.89 13.40 -35.70
CA GLY A 80 13.34 13.48 -35.61
C GLY A 80 14.15 12.19 -35.61
N ASP A 81 13.63 11.07 -36.12
CA ASP A 81 14.47 9.90 -36.40
C ASP A 81 14.09 9.29 -37.76
N GLU A 82 14.25 10.11 -38.79
CA GLU A 82 14.60 9.61 -40.12
C GLU A 82 16.10 9.83 -40.30
N THR A 83 16.80 8.76 -40.69
CA THR A 83 18.20 8.68 -41.17
C THR A 83 19.33 8.78 -40.14
N GLN A 84 19.97 7.64 -39.86
CA GLN A 84 21.32 7.34 -40.39
C GLN A 84 21.72 5.85 -40.21
N GLN A 85 22.11 5.29 -41.36
CA GLN A 85 22.91 4.09 -41.72
C GLN A 85 23.29 3.04 -40.67
#